data_AF-A0A1W9WFI4-F1
#
_entry.id   AF-A0A1W9WFI4-F1
#
_cell.length_a   1.000
_cell.length_b   1.000
_cell.length_c   1.000
_cell.angle_alpha   90.00
_cell.angle_beta   90.00
_cell.angle_gamma   90.00
#
_symmetry.space_group_name_H-M   'P 1'
#
loop_
_entity.id
_entity.type
_entity.pdbx_description
1 polymer ?
#
loop_
_entity_poly.entity_id
_entity_poly.type
_entity_poly.pdbx_seq_one_letter_code
_entity_poly.pdbx_strand_id
1 'polypeptide(L)' 'MIGKLAFALYSQDIKINLTTLNAFLEEKGFSYGNNRGLAAGVSASYNYWKNKGNEVVASAITLTYSDKNAPASNG' A
#
# COMPACT_ATOMS: atom_id res chain seq x y z
N MET A 1 9.15 1.37 -3.26
CA MET A 1 9.18 1.04 -1.81
C MET A 1 7.84 0.49 -1.31
N ILE A 2 6.72 1.15 -1.63
CA ILE A 2 5.34 0.76 -1.23
C ILE A 2 5.04 -0.74 -1.39
N GLY A 3 5.32 -1.36 -2.54
CA GLY A 3 5.07 -2.80 -2.73
C GLY A 3 5.93 -3.74 -1.86
N LYS A 4 7.21 -3.42 -1.63
CA LYS A 4 8.08 -4.24 -0.76
C LYS A 4 7.64 -4.14 0.71
N LEU A 5 7.27 -2.94 1.15
CA LEU A 5 6.72 -2.72 2.48
C LEU A 5 5.39 -3.46 2.67
N ALA A 6 4.50 -3.39 1.67
CA ALA A 6 3.23 -4.10 1.69
C ALA A 6 3.43 -5.61 1.84
N PHE A 7 4.36 -6.18 1.08
CA PHE A 7 4.67 -7.61 1.17
C PHE A 7 5.22 -8.02 2.54
N ALA A 8 6.12 -7.22 3.13
CA ALA A 8 6.65 -7.49 4.46
C ALA A 8 5.58 -7.42 5.55
N LEU A 9 4.71 -6.40 5.51
CA LEU A 9 3.59 -6.25 6.45
C LEU A 9 2.56 -7.38 6.28
N TYR A 10 2.22 -7.72 5.04
CA TYR A 10 1.33 -8.83 4.71
C TYR A 10 1.83 -10.18 5.25
N SER A 11 3.14 -10.46 5.13
CA SER A 11 3.74 -11.69 5.67
C SER A 11 3.66 -11.82 7.20
N GLN A 12 3.38 -10.72 7.89
CA GLN A 12 3.22 -10.66 9.35
C GLN A 12 1.76 -10.44 9.77
N ASP A 13 0.82 -10.49 8.81
CA ASP A 13 -0.61 -10.20 9.02
C ASP A 13 -0.87 -8.79 9.63
N ILE A 14 -0.02 -7.83 9.29
CA ILE A 14 -0.14 -6.44 9.75
C ILE A 14 -0.85 -5.61 8.69
N LYS A 15 -1.95 -4.95 9.09
CA LYS A 15 -2.65 -3.96 8.27
C LYS A 15 -2.42 -2.57 8.84
N ILE A 16 -2.18 -1.59 7.97
CA ILE A 16 -2.00 -0.19 8.37
C ILE A 16 -2.89 0.72 7.53
N ASN A 17 -3.37 1.79 8.14
CA ASN A 17 -4.12 2.81 7.41
C ASN A 17 -3.17 3.75 6.64
N LEU A 18 -3.74 4.53 5.71
CA LEU A 18 -2.96 5.47 4.88
C LEU A 18 -2.23 6.54 5.71
N THR A 19 -2.78 6.99 6.84
CA THR A 19 -2.13 7.98 7.70
C THR A 19 -0.84 7.41 8.32
N THR A 20 -0.89 6.19 8.85
CA THR A 20 0.28 5.48 9.39
C THR A 20 1.31 5.21 8.29
N LEU A 21 0.85 4.80 7.11
CA LEU A 21 1.73 4.64 5.95
C LEU A 21 2.40 5.96 5.56
N ASN A 22 1.67 7.08 5.55
CA ASN A 22 2.22 8.39 5.21
C ASN A 22 3.31 8.81 6.20
N ALA A 23 3.05 8.68 7.51
CA ALA A 23 4.03 8.99 8.55
C ALA A 23 5.30 8.14 8.42
N PHE A 24 5.16 6.82 8.20
CA PHE A 24 6.31 5.93 8.01
C PHE A 24 7.13 6.30 6.77
N LEU A 25 6.46 6.67 5.68
CA LEU A 25 7.13 7.09 4.44
C LEU A 25 7.86 8.43 4.63
N GLU A 26 7.26 9.38 5.34
CA GLU A 26 7.88 10.67 5.67
C GLU A 26 9.14 10.50 6.52
N GLU A 27 9.12 9.63 7.53
CA GLU A 27 10.32 9.27 8.33
C GLU A 27 11.46 8.69 7.47
N LYS A 28 11.11 8.01 6.37
CA LYS A 28 12.08 7.46 5.40
C LYS A 28 12.47 8.47 4.31
N GLY A 29 12.02 9.71 4.38
CA GLY A 29 12.31 10.77 3.42
C GLY A 29 11.43 10.77 2.16
N PHE A 30 10.34 10.00 2.14
CA PHE A 30 9.38 9.99 1.04
C PHE A 30 8.16 10.84 1.40
N SER A 31 8.05 12.03 0.81
CA SER A 31 6.89 12.90 1.01
C SER A 31 5.87 12.70 -0.11
N TYR A 32 4.65 12.31 0.26
CA TYR A 32 3.49 12.25 -0.64
C TYR A 32 2.55 13.44 -0.45
N GLY A 33 2.91 14.39 0.42
CA GLY A 33 2.19 15.63 0.74
C GLY A 33 0.91 15.42 1.54
N ASN A 34 0.01 14.53 1.09
CA ASN A 34 -1.23 14.19 1.78
C ASN A 34 -1.70 12.78 1.42
N ASN A 35 -2.72 12.29 2.13
CA ASN A 35 -3.29 10.96 1.90
C ASN A 35 -3.80 10.75 0.45
N ARG A 36 -4.19 11.81 -0.27
CA ARG A 36 -4.60 11.71 -1.68
C ARG A 36 -3.41 11.47 -2.60
N GLY A 37 -2.29 12.17 -2.39
CA GLY A 37 -1.03 11.93 -3.07
C GLY A 37 -0.48 10.53 -2.76
N LEU A 38 -0.61 10.09 -1.51
CA LEU A 38 -0.24 8.73 -1.11
C LEU A 38 -1.11 7.67 -1.79
N ALA A 39 -2.44 7.86 -1.83
CA ALA A 39 -3.35 6.95 -2.51
C ALA A 39 -3.01 6.80 -4.01
N ALA A 40 -2.63 7.89 -4.67
CA ALA A 40 -2.12 7.85 -6.05
C ALA A 40 -0.81 7.04 -6.15
N GLY A 41 0.11 7.22 -5.21
CA GLY A 41 1.35 6.44 -5.11
C GLY A 41 1.11 4.94 -4.87
N VAL A 42 0.15 4.60 -4.01
CA VAL A 42 -0.28 3.22 -3.75
C VAL A 42 -0.86 2.58 -5.01
N SER A 43 -1.77 3.28 -5.70
CA SER A 43 -2.36 2.82 -6.97
C SER A 43 -1.31 2.63 -8.07
N ALA A 44 -0.37 3.56 -8.21
CA ALA A 44 0.75 3.44 -9.15
C ALA A 44 1.64 2.23 -8.83
N SER A 45 1.92 1.98 -7.54
CA SER A 45 2.68 0.80 -7.10
C SER A 45 1.93 -0.49 -7.42
N TYR A 46 0.61 -0.56 -7.18
CA TYR A 46 -0.21 -1.72 -7.54
C TYR A 46 -0.12 -2.02 -9.04
N ASN A 47 -0.38 -1.01 -9.89
CA ASN A 47 -0.34 -1.17 -11.34
C ASN A 47 1.04 -1.61 -11.84
N TYR A 48 2.11 -1.07 -11.24
CA TYR A 48 3.47 -1.49 -11.57
C TYR A 48 3.70 -2.98 -11.33
N TRP A 49 3.33 -3.52 -10.16
CA TRP A 49 3.56 -4.93 -9.83
C TRP A 49 2.63 -5.87 -10.58
N LYS A 50 1.38 -5.45 -10.80
CA LYS A 50 0.43 -6.16 -11.66
C LYS A 50 0.97 -6.30 -13.08
N ASN A 51 1.45 -5.21 -13.68
CA ASN A 51 2.00 -5.23 -15.04
C ASN A 51 3.31 -6.02 -15.15
N LYS A 52 4.03 -6.21 -14.04
CA LYS A 52 5.21 -7.08 -13.95
C LYS A 52 4.86 -8.57 -13.77
N GLY A 53 3.58 -8.92 -13.67
CA GLY A 53 3.14 -10.29 -13.40
C GLY A 53 3.40 -10.76 -11.97
N ASN A 54 3.68 -9.86 -11.03
CA ASN A 54 3.89 -10.21 -9.62
C ASN A 54 2.59 -9.97 -8.84
N GLU A 55 1.67 -10.91 -8.97
CA GLU A 55 0.34 -10.87 -8.34
C GLU A 55 0.41 -10.89 -6.82
N VAL A 56 1.41 -11.54 -6.23
CA VAL A 56 1.60 -11.61 -4.78
C VAL A 56 1.82 -10.22 -4.19
N VAL A 57 2.74 -9.44 -4.78
CA VAL A 57 3.01 -8.07 -4.31
C VAL A 57 1.85 -7.13 -4.63
N ALA A 58 1.20 -7.31 -5.77
CA ALA A 58 0.01 -6.53 -6.12
C ALA A 58 -1.13 -6.76 -5.09
N SER A 59 -1.41 -8.01 -4.73
CA SER A 59 -2.40 -8.37 -3.72
C SER A 59 -2.01 -7.86 -2.32
N ALA A 60 -0.73 -7.97 -1.94
CA ALA A 60 -0.25 -7.46 -0.67
C ALA A 60 -0.51 -5.96 -0.51
N ILE A 61 -0.36 -5.16 -1.58
CA ILE A 61 -0.65 -3.72 -1.56
C ILE A 61 -2.13 -3.46 -1.22
N THR A 62 -3.05 -4.17 -1.87
CA THR A 62 -4.50 -3.99 -1.68
C THR A 62 -4.97 -4.45 -0.30
N LEU A 63 -4.37 -5.53 0.22
CA LEU A 63 -4.78 -6.14 1.50
C LEU A 63 -4.18 -5.43 2.72
N THR A 64 -2.99 -4.84 2.58
CA THR A 64 -2.26 -4.20 3.69
C THR A 64 -2.72 -2.76 3.94
N TYR A 65 -2.97 -2.00 2.87
CA TYR A 65 -3.31 -0.58 2.95
C TYR A 65 -4.82 -0.38 2.85
N SER A 66 -5.50 -0.67 3.95
CA SER A 66 -6.95 -0.48 4.04
C SER A 66 -7.26 0.99 4.35
N ASP A 67 -8.05 1.64 3.50
CA ASP A 67 -8.78 2.82 3.93
C ASP A 67 -9.83 2.38 4.97
N LYS A 68 -10.08 3.17 6.02
CA LYS A 68 -11.06 2.85 7.07
C LYS A 68 -12.47 2.58 6.49
N ASN A 69 -12.70 2.95 5.23
CA ASN A 69 -13.96 2.79 4.48
C ASN A 69 -13.88 1.86 3.25
N ALA A 70 -12.80 1.09 3.05
CA ALA A 70 -12.78 0.16 1.93
C ALA A 70 -13.78 -0.99 2.20
N PRO A 71 -14.81 -1.20 1.35
CA PRO A 71 -15.68 -2.36 1.49
C PRO A 71 -14.78 -3.61 1.42
N ALA A 72 -14.98 -4.53 2.37
CA ALA A 72 -14.35 -5.84 2.33
C ALA A 72 -14.51 -6.39 0.90
N SER A 73 -13.38 -6.69 0.27
CA SER A 73 -13.36 -7.27 -1.07
C SER A 73 -14.15 -8.56 -1.03
N ASN A 74 -15.33 -8.59 -1.68
CA ASN A 74 -15.99 -9.83 -2.04
C ASN A 74 -15.19 -10.46 -3.19
N GLY A 75 -14.34 -11.42 -2.84
CA GLY A 75 -13.78 -12.42 -3.73
C GLY A 75 -14.18 -13.79 -3.22
#